data_AF-A0A1G3UD27-F1
#
_entry.id   AF-A0A1G3UD27-F1
#
_cell.length_a   1.000
_cell.length_b   1.000
_cell.length_c   1.000
_cell.angle_alpha   90.00
_cell.angle_beta   90.00
_cell.angle_gamma   90.00
#
_symmetry.space_group_name_H-M   'P 1'
#
loop_
_entity.id
_entity.type
_entity.pdbx_description
1 polymer ?
#
loop_
_entity_poly.entity_id
_entity_poly.type
_entity_poly.pdbx_seq_one_letter_code
_entity_poly.pdbx_strand_id
1 'polypeptide(L)'
;MCNFNKQNDDTKALIHLLMKKCADTVGGANFLLGLIEAMKEKKPNALIINTCKVDSKELKISWNKIVFKDKFDVLEEAVRSHKSSESQDFNLLENDNQKKRKKILNMVKTLAPIEFSVTAKGSQEYSGFNFKIFETVEEDYVKVNPIFAAMFFCSTEYMKKALKYEI
;
A
#
# COMPACT_ATOMS: atom_id res chain seq x y z
N MET A 1 10.81 5.03 -3.00
CA MET A 1 9.43 4.53 -3.26
C MET A 1 8.41 5.65 -3.56
N CYS A 2 7.93 6.46 -2.61
CA CYS A 2 6.81 7.40 -2.84
C CYS A 2 7.17 8.77 -3.47
N ASN A 3 8.24 8.85 -4.27
CA ASN A 3 8.55 10.04 -5.05
C ASN A 3 8.48 9.69 -6.54
N PHE A 4 7.33 9.97 -7.15
CA PHE A 4 7.01 9.58 -8.52
C PHE A 4 8.03 10.13 -9.53
N ASN A 5 8.50 11.37 -9.32
CA ASN A 5 9.43 12.04 -10.23
C ASN A 5 10.83 11.40 -10.24
N LYS A 6 11.19 10.66 -9.18
CA LYS A 6 12.48 9.98 -9.06
C LYS A 6 12.45 8.52 -9.54
N GLN A 7 11.29 8.02 -9.97
CA GLN A 7 11.16 6.68 -10.52
C GLN A 7 11.56 6.67 -12.01
N ASN A 8 12.15 5.56 -12.45
CA ASN A 8 12.32 5.27 -13.88
C ASN A 8 10.96 5.08 -14.57
N ASP A 9 10.95 5.14 -15.89
CA ASP A 9 9.71 5.16 -16.67
C ASP A 9 8.96 3.82 -16.62
N ASP A 10 9.65 2.68 -16.56
CA ASP A 10 9.02 1.37 -16.39
C ASP A 10 8.22 1.29 -15.09
N THR A 11 8.79 1.79 -14.00
CA THR A 11 8.14 1.84 -12.69
C THR A 11 6.97 2.83 -12.69
N LYS A 12 7.12 3.99 -13.34
CA LYS A 12 6.02 4.94 -13.49
C LYS A 12 4.85 4.33 -14.28
N ALA A 13 5.14 3.66 -15.39
CA ALA A 13 4.17 2.98 -16.23
C ALA A 13 3.46 1.84 -15.46
N LEU A 14 4.22 1.01 -14.75
CA LEU A 14 3.65 -0.07 -13.92
C LEU A 14 2.69 0.49 -12.87
N ILE A 15 3.11 1.52 -12.14
CA ILE A 15 2.29 2.11 -11.07
C ILE A 15 1.06 2.81 -11.68
N HIS A 16 1.21 3.49 -12.82
CA HIS A 16 0.07 4.03 -13.57
C HIS A 16 -0.95 2.95 -13.89
N LEU A 17 -0.53 1.85 -14.53
CA LEU A 17 -1.41 0.76 -14.92
C LEU A 17 -2.12 0.14 -13.71
N LEU A 18 -1.39 -0.11 -12.62
CA LEU A 18 -1.97 -0.65 -11.38
C LEU A 18 -3.02 0.29 -10.79
N MET A 19 -2.71 1.58 -10.67
CA MET A 19 -3.61 2.55 -10.05
C MET A 19 -4.82 2.83 -10.93
N LYS A 20 -4.64 2.88 -12.25
CA LYS A 20 -5.72 3.03 -13.23
C LYS A 20 -6.67 1.84 -13.17
N LYS A 21 -6.14 0.61 -13.16
CA LYS A 21 -6.95 -0.60 -12.98
C LYS A 21 -7.75 -0.57 -11.68
N CYS A 22 -7.13 -0.17 -10.56
CA CYS A 22 -7.83 -0.05 -9.28
C CYS A 22 -8.93 1.03 -9.31
N ALA A 23 -8.69 2.14 -10.01
CA ALA A 23 -9.66 3.21 -10.17
C ALA A 23 -10.86 2.76 -11.01
N ASP A 24 -10.61 2.08 -12.13
CA ASP A 24 -11.66 1.61 -13.04
C ASP A 24 -12.59 0.59 -12.37
N THR A 25 -12.08 -0.26 -11.48
CA THR A 25 -12.89 -1.26 -10.74
C THR A 25 -13.76 -0.67 -9.63
N VAL A 26 -13.59 0.62 -9.28
CA VAL A 26 -14.32 1.28 -8.19
C VAL A 26 -15.10 2.53 -8.62
N GLY A 27 -15.20 2.82 -9.91
CA GLY A 27 -15.94 3.97 -10.43
C GLY A 27 -15.12 5.23 -10.73
N GLY A 28 -13.78 5.11 -10.72
CA GLY A 28 -12.86 6.07 -11.30
C GLY A 28 -11.86 6.68 -10.32
N ALA A 29 -10.94 7.48 -10.87
CA ALA A 29 -9.81 8.04 -10.16
C ALA A 29 -10.20 8.90 -8.95
N ASN A 30 -11.28 9.69 -9.07
CA ASN A 30 -11.74 10.58 -8.01
C ASN A 30 -12.23 9.81 -6.78
N PHE A 31 -12.89 8.66 -6.99
CA PHE A 31 -13.40 7.84 -5.88
C PHE A 31 -12.24 7.23 -5.10
N LEU A 32 -11.24 6.70 -5.83
CA LEU A 32 -10.02 6.18 -5.24
C LEU A 32 -9.22 7.25 -4.49
N LEU A 33 -9.09 8.45 -5.06
CA LEU A 33 -8.43 9.58 -4.40
C LEU A 33 -9.15 10.00 -3.12
N GLY A 34 -10.48 10.09 -3.13
CA GLY A 34 -11.29 10.41 -1.95
C GLY A 34 -11.13 9.38 -0.83
N LEU A 35 -10.99 8.09 -1.18
CA LEU A 35 -10.67 7.04 -0.21
C LEU A 35 -9.29 7.25 0.43
N ILE A 36 -8.28 7.54 -0.39
CA ILE A 36 -6.91 7.77 0.09
C ILE A 36 -6.82 9.02 0.97
N GLU A 37 -7.60 10.06 0.67
CA GLU A 37 -7.74 11.25 1.50
C GLU A 37 -8.38 10.90 2.85
N ALA A 38 -9.50 10.17 2.86
CA ALA A 38 -10.16 9.71 4.09
C ALA A 38 -9.25 8.81 4.95
N MET A 39 -8.39 8.00 4.34
CA MET A 39 -7.38 7.19 5.05
C MET A 39 -6.32 8.08 5.71
N LYS A 40 -5.87 9.15 5.06
CA LYS A 40 -4.82 10.06 5.57
C LYS A 40 -5.26 10.95 6.72
N GLU A 41 -6.58 11.19 6.82
CA GLU A 41 -7.18 11.87 7.97
C GLU A 41 -7.07 11.03 9.25
N LYS A 42 -6.96 9.69 9.15
CA LYS A 42 -6.79 8.82 10.31
C LYS A 42 -5.36 8.90 10.85
N LYS A 43 -5.23 9.40 12.08
CA LYS A 43 -3.95 9.48 12.81
C LYS A 43 -3.79 8.30 13.79
N PRO A 44 -2.56 7.79 13.99
CA PRO A 44 -1.32 8.15 13.27
C PRO A 44 -1.25 7.55 11.86
N ASN A 45 -1.93 6.43 11.59
CA ASN A 45 -2.11 5.85 10.26
C ASN A 45 -3.43 5.04 10.22
N ALA A 46 -4.12 5.02 9.07
CA ALA A 46 -5.32 4.21 8.89
C ALA A 46 -5.10 2.72 9.18
N LEU A 47 -3.92 2.18 8.89
CA LEU A 47 -3.64 0.75 9.02
C LEU A 47 -3.82 0.21 10.45
N ILE A 48 -3.61 1.04 11.46
CA ILE A 48 -3.65 0.62 12.87
C ILE A 48 -4.97 0.92 13.58
N ILE A 49 -6.01 1.33 12.85
CA ILE A 49 -7.33 1.57 13.47
C ILE A 49 -7.98 0.25 13.86
N ASN A 50 -8.51 0.18 15.08
CA ASN A 50 -9.10 -1.04 15.62
C ASN A 50 -10.34 -1.50 14.84
N THR A 51 -11.03 -0.59 14.16
CA THR A 51 -12.24 -0.91 13.38
C THR A 51 -11.93 -1.66 12.09
N CYS A 52 -10.66 -1.73 11.67
CA CYS A 52 -10.21 -2.35 10.42
C CYS A 52 -10.98 -1.90 9.17
N LYS A 53 -11.47 -0.65 9.16
CA LYS A 53 -12.27 -0.10 8.08
C LYS A 53 -12.14 1.43 8.00
N VAL A 54 -12.08 1.93 6.77
CA VAL A 54 -12.20 3.36 6.46
C VAL A 54 -13.25 3.54 5.38
N ASP A 55 -14.03 4.61 5.55
CA ASP A 55 -15.14 4.97 4.70
C ASP A 55 -14.84 6.34 4.09
N SER A 56 -14.96 6.45 2.77
CA SER A 56 -15.12 7.73 2.07
C SER A 56 -16.57 7.90 1.63
N LYS A 57 -16.87 8.96 0.89
CA LYS A 57 -18.22 9.21 0.38
C LYS A 57 -18.65 8.11 -0.59
N GLU A 58 -17.78 7.70 -1.51
CA GLU A 58 -18.09 6.73 -2.56
C GLU A 58 -17.55 5.32 -2.27
N LEU A 59 -16.47 5.18 -1.50
CA LEU A 59 -15.80 3.88 -1.29
C LEU A 59 -15.73 3.49 0.17
N LYS A 60 -15.50 2.18 0.39
CA LYS A 60 -15.13 1.61 1.68
C LYS A 60 -13.93 0.68 1.49
N ILE A 61 -12.95 0.78 2.37
CA ILE A 61 -11.88 -0.20 2.55
C ILE A 61 -12.05 -0.91 3.89
N SER A 62 -11.86 -2.23 3.92
CA SER A 62 -11.77 -3.00 5.16
C SER A 62 -10.74 -4.11 5.06
N TRP A 63 -10.23 -4.56 6.20
CA TRP A 63 -9.28 -5.67 6.28
C TRP A 63 -9.61 -6.60 7.44
N ASN A 64 -9.07 -7.82 7.37
CA ASN A 64 -9.48 -8.95 8.20
C ASN A 64 -8.84 -9.02 9.59
N LYS A 65 -7.84 -8.17 9.91
CA LYS A 65 -7.11 -8.25 11.19
C LYS A 65 -6.52 -6.91 11.64
N ILE A 66 -6.61 -6.61 12.94
CA ILE A 66 -5.99 -5.42 13.53
C ILE A 66 -4.47 -5.47 13.34
N VAL A 67 -3.89 -4.37 12.85
CA VAL A 67 -2.44 -4.16 12.84
C VAL A 67 -2.04 -3.41 14.10
N PHE A 68 -1.31 -4.09 14.98
CA PHE A 68 -0.81 -3.47 16.20
C PHE A 68 0.33 -2.49 15.90
N LYS A 69 0.43 -1.45 16.73
CA LYS A 69 1.41 -0.37 16.58
C LYS A 69 2.85 -0.88 16.50
N ASP A 70 3.22 -1.86 17.33
CA ASP A 70 4.57 -2.45 17.32
C ASP A 70 4.94 -3.09 15.97
N LYS A 71 3.95 -3.70 15.29
CA LYS A 71 4.13 -4.30 13.96
C LYS A 71 4.15 -3.23 12.87
N PHE A 72 3.30 -2.22 13.00
CA PHE A 72 3.30 -1.06 12.11
C PHE A 72 4.62 -0.31 12.16
N ASP A 73 5.17 -0.03 13.34
CA ASP A 73 6.42 0.71 13.49
C ASP A 73 7.59 -0.01 12.80
N VAL A 74 7.65 -1.35 12.89
CA VAL A 74 8.66 -2.17 12.16
C VAL A 74 8.46 -2.12 10.65
N LEU A 75 7.20 -2.21 10.18
CA LEU A 75 6.88 -2.11 8.75
C LEU A 75 7.23 -0.72 8.21
N GLU A 76 6.87 0.33 8.95
CA GLU A 76 7.14 1.71 8.59
C GLU A 76 8.65 2.00 8.55
N GLU A 77 9.41 1.55 9.55
CA GLU A 77 10.88 1.65 9.54
C GLU A 77 11.44 0.99 8.29
N ALA A 78 11.05 -0.26 8.00
CA ALA A 78 11.55 -1.02 6.86
C ALA A 78 11.16 -0.39 5.51
N VAL A 79 9.96 0.18 5.38
CA VAL A 79 9.55 0.88 4.15
C VAL A 79 10.26 2.23 3.99
N ARG A 80 10.59 2.92 5.09
CA ARG A 80 11.22 4.26 5.07
C ARG A 80 12.73 4.21 4.93
N SER A 81 13.43 3.27 5.57
CA SER A 81 14.89 3.16 5.54
C SER A 81 15.44 2.96 4.13
N HIS A 82 14.64 2.41 3.23
CA HIS A 82 15.01 2.17 1.84
C HIS A 82 14.51 3.27 0.86
N LYS A 83 14.01 4.41 1.36
CA LYS A 83 13.79 5.60 0.51
C LYS A 83 15.10 6.12 -0.14
N SER A 84 16.25 5.61 0.29
CA SER A 84 17.59 6.06 -0.09
C SER A 84 18.33 5.12 -1.05
N SER A 85 17.83 3.91 -1.34
CA SER A 85 18.49 2.96 -2.25
C SER A 85 17.86 3.02 -3.66
N GLU A 86 18.71 3.08 -4.67
CA GLU A 86 18.34 3.25 -6.10
C GLU A 86 17.88 1.95 -6.78
N SER A 87 17.84 0.81 -6.07
CA SER A 87 17.46 -0.49 -6.65
C SER A 87 15.96 -0.58 -6.94
N GLN A 88 15.64 -1.07 -8.15
CA GLN A 88 14.28 -1.29 -8.64
C GLN A 88 13.56 -2.46 -7.92
N ASP A 89 14.32 -3.42 -7.38
CA ASP A 89 13.76 -4.61 -6.74
C ASP A 89 13.97 -4.55 -5.21
N PHE A 90 12.89 -4.24 -4.50
CA PHE A 90 12.95 -3.95 -3.07
C PHE A 90 12.65 -5.18 -2.24
N ASN A 91 13.72 -5.79 -1.70
CA ASN A 91 13.63 -6.85 -0.72
C ASN A 91 13.71 -6.29 0.72
N LEU A 92 12.65 -6.47 1.51
CA LEU A 92 12.60 -6.07 2.93
C LEU A 92 13.63 -6.79 3.81
N LEU A 93 14.19 -7.91 3.36
CA LEU A 93 15.17 -8.72 4.10
C LEU A 93 16.62 -8.37 3.80
N GLU A 94 16.89 -7.46 2.85
CA GLU A 94 18.23 -6.91 2.60
C GLU A 94 18.67 -6.03 3.78
N ASN A 95 19.20 -6.68 4.80
CA ASN A 95 19.72 -6.04 6.00
C ASN A 95 20.87 -6.83 6.60
N ASP A 96 22.01 -6.16 6.81
CA ASP A 96 23.22 -6.78 7.37
C ASP A 96 23.06 -7.18 8.85
N ASN A 97 22.03 -6.68 9.53
CA ASN A 97 21.79 -6.95 10.94
C ASN A 97 20.79 -8.10 11.14
N GLN A 98 21.29 -9.25 11.59
CA GLN A 98 20.50 -10.45 11.88
C GLN A 98 19.35 -10.21 12.87
N LYS A 99 19.52 -9.33 13.87
CA LYS A 99 18.47 -8.97 14.83
C LYS A 99 17.34 -8.20 14.15
N LYS A 100 17.66 -7.27 13.25
CA LYS A 100 16.66 -6.53 12.46
C LYS A 100 15.93 -7.47 11.51
N ARG A 101 16.67 -8.33 10.80
CA ARG A 101 16.10 -9.34 9.89
C ARG A 101 15.08 -10.24 10.61
N LYS A 102 15.39 -10.74 11.81
CA LYS A 102 14.45 -11.54 12.63
C LYS A 102 13.20 -10.76 13.03
N LYS A 103 13.32 -9.47 13.36
CA LYS A 103 12.17 -8.60 13.65
C LYS A 103 11.27 -8.44 12.43
N ILE A 104 11.86 -8.20 11.26
CA ILE A 104 11.14 -8.07 9.99
C ILE A 104 10.40 -9.38 9.67
N LEU A 105 11.06 -10.54 9.75
CA LEU A 105 10.41 -11.83 9.52
C LEU A 105 9.22 -12.08 10.47
N ASN A 106 9.35 -11.75 11.75
CA ASN A 106 8.25 -11.87 12.71
C ASN A 106 7.07 -10.93 12.36
N MET A 107 7.38 -9.72 11.90
CA MET A 107 6.38 -8.78 11.40
C MET A 107 5.70 -9.33 10.14
N VAL A 108 6.46 -9.81 9.16
CA VAL A 108 5.95 -10.39 7.91
C VAL A 108 5.02 -11.56 8.20
N LYS A 109 5.40 -12.51 9.07
CA LYS A 109 4.52 -13.63 9.48
C LYS A 109 3.19 -13.16 10.08
N THR A 110 3.21 -12.05 10.81
CA THR A 110 2.02 -11.49 11.46
C THR A 110 1.09 -10.80 10.46
N LEU A 111 1.69 -10.11 9.47
CA LEU A 111 1.01 -9.22 8.53
C LEU A 111 0.67 -9.88 7.19
N ALA A 112 1.36 -10.95 6.79
CA ALA A 112 1.14 -11.63 5.51
C ALA A 112 -0.29 -12.17 5.30
N PRO A 113 -1.01 -12.66 6.32
CA PRO A 113 -2.40 -13.09 6.16
C PRO A 113 -3.40 -11.94 5.99
N ILE A 114 -2.96 -10.68 6.09
CA ILE A 114 -3.86 -9.53 6.02
C ILE A 114 -4.22 -9.23 4.58
N GLU A 115 -5.53 -9.21 4.32
CA GLU A 115 -6.11 -8.87 3.02
C GLU A 115 -7.04 -7.68 3.17
N PHE A 116 -6.91 -6.74 2.25
CA PHE A 116 -7.73 -5.54 2.14
C PHE A 116 -8.75 -5.75 1.03
N SER A 117 -9.96 -5.29 1.26
CA SER A 117 -11.02 -5.24 0.26
C SER A 117 -11.53 -3.83 0.14
N VAL A 118 -11.57 -3.33 -1.10
CA VAL A 118 -12.10 -2.02 -1.48
C VAL A 118 -13.35 -2.22 -2.30
N THR A 119 -14.43 -1.57 -1.89
CA THR A 119 -15.76 -1.70 -2.51
C THR A 119 -16.39 -0.33 -2.72
N ALA A 120 -17.16 -0.19 -3.80
CA ALA A 120 -17.98 1.00 -4.04
C ALA A 120 -19.27 0.93 -3.21
N LYS A 121 -19.71 2.08 -2.69
CA LYS A 121 -20.94 2.20 -1.91
C LYS A 121 -22.12 2.42 -2.84
N GLY A 122 -23.22 1.71 -2.57
CA GLY A 122 -24.50 1.96 -3.22
C GLY A 122 -24.56 1.58 -4.70
N SER A 123 -23.55 0.90 -5.24
CA SER A 123 -23.56 0.33 -6.60
C SER A 123 -23.05 -1.10 -6.58
N GLN A 124 -23.79 -2.00 -7.26
CA GLN A 124 -23.37 -3.37 -7.52
C GLN A 124 -22.61 -3.50 -8.86
N GLU A 125 -22.50 -2.42 -9.62
CA GLU A 125 -21.85 -2.42 -10.95
C GLU A 125 -20.33 -2.52 -10.85
N TYR A 126 -19.76 -2.10 -9.74
CA TYR A 126 -18.32 -2.09 -9.51
C TYR A 126 -17.88 -3.29 -8.67
N SER A 127 -16.99 -4.11 -9.23
CA SER A 127 -16.49 -5.32 -8.57
C SER A 127 -15.61 -5.02 -7.35
N GLY A 128 -15.07 -3.80 -7.24
CA GLY A 128 -14.04 -3.50 -6.27
C GLY A 128 -12.72 -4.20 -6.58
N PHE A 129 -11.82 -4.20 -5.60
CA PHE A 129 -10.55 -4.94 -5.69
C PHE A 129 -10.05 -5.35 -4.31
N ASN A 130 -9.25 -6.41 -4.28
CA ASN A 130 -8.56 -6.88 -3.10
C ASN A 130 -7.05 -6.82 -3.29
N PHE A 131 -6.31 -6.65 -2.19
CA PHE A 131 -4.85 -6.69 -2.20
C PHE A 131 -4.31 -7.10 -0.82
N LYS A 132 -3.03 -7.47 -0.77
CA LYS A 132 -2.32 -7.85 0.46
C LYS A 132 -1.21 -6.85 0.77
N ILE A 133 -0.63 -6.95 1.96
CA ILE A 133 0.53 -6.12 2.38
C ILE A 133 1.76 -6.45 1.52
N PHE A 134 2.01 -7.73 1.28
CA PHE A 134 3.17 -8.23 0.53
C PHE A 134 2.72 -8.83 -0.79
N GLU A 135 3.51 -8.59 -1.84
CA GLU A 135 3.37 -9.22 -3.16
C GLU A 135 4.07 -10.58 -3.16
N THR A 136 5.28 -10.64 -2.62
CA THR A 136 6.09 -11.86 -2.51
C THR A 136 6.52 -12.06 -1.06
N VAL A 137 6.42 -13.30 -0.57
CA VAL A 137 6.94 -13.72 0.74
C VAL A 137 7.63 -15.07 0.57
N GLU A 138 8.94 -15.04 0.53
CA GLU A 138 9.85 -16.20 0.43
C GLU A 138 10.86 -16.15 1.59
N GLU A 139 11.68 -17.20 1.72
CA GLU A 139 12.58 -17.39 2.87
C GLU A 139 13.59 -16.24 3.04
N ASP A 140 14.18 -15.78 1.93
CA ASP A 140 15.19 -14.73 1.89
C ASP A 140 14.72 -13.47 1.15
N TYR A 141 13.47 -13.46 0.68
CA TYR A 141 12.95 -12.40 -0.16
C TYR A 141 11.52 -12.00 0.21
N VAL A 142 11.31 -10.73 0.55
CA VAL A 142 9.97 -10.20 0.83
C VAL A 142 9.77 -8.88 0.11
N LYS A 143 8.77 -8.81 -0.77
CA LYS A 143 8.42 -7.63 -1.55
C LYS A 143 7.09 -7.04 -1.10
N VAL A 144 7.08 -5.74 -0.85
CA VAL A 144 5.85 -5.01 -0.49
C VAL A 144 4.98 -4.84 -1.72
N ASN A 145 3.68 -5.06 -1.56
CA ASN A 145 2.74 -4.85 -2.65
C ASN A 145 2.68 -3.36 -3.04
N PRO A 146 2.87 -3.01 -4.32
CA PRO A 146 2.88 -1.62 -4.78
C PRO A 146 1.56 -0.89 -4.52
N ILE A 147 0.41 -1.58 -4.60
CA ILE A 147 -0.91 -1.00 -4.29
C ILE A 147 -0.99 -0.63 -2.81
N PHE A 148 -0.56 -1.55 -1.93
CA PHE A 148 -0.53 -1.30 -0.49
C PHE A 148 0.37 -0.11 -0.14
N ALA A 149 1.58 -0.08 -0.70
CA ALA A 149 2.52 1.02 -0.55
C ALA A 149 1.91 2.37 -0.98
N ALA A 150 1.29 2.39 -2.16
CA ALA A 150 0.66 3.56 -2.74
C ALA A 150 -0.48 4.10 -1.85
N MET A 151 -1.35 3.21 -1.35
CA MET A 151 -2.52 3.59 -0.55
C MET A 151 -2.16 4.04 0.87
N PHE A 152 -1.20 3.39 1.55
CA PHE A 152 -0.93 3.63 2.98
C PHE A 152 0.29 4.51 3.28
N PHE A 153 1.27 4.59 2.38
CA PHE A 153 2.54 5.29 2.63
C PHE A 153 2.81 6.47 1.70
N CYS A 154 2.20 6.51 0.52
CA CYS A 154 2.45 7.58 -0.45
C CYS A 154 1.49 8.78 -0.29
N SER A 155 1.94 9.96 -0.70
CA SER A 155 1.13 11.19 -0.63
C SER A 155 -0.02 11.17 -1.62
N THR A 156 -1.04 12.01 -1.42
CA THR A 156 -2.15 12.08 -2.39
C THR A 156 -1.68 12.69 -3.71
N GLU A 157 -0.68 13.57 -3.65
CA GLU A 157 -0.01 14.10 -4.83
C GLU A 157 0.68 13.01 -5.66
N TYR A 158 1.38 12.07 -4.99
CA TYR A 158 1.96 10.90 -5.66
C TYR A 158 0.91 10.13 -6.44
N MET A 159 -0.25 9.88 -5.83
CA MET A 159 -1.37 9.17 -6.46
C MET A 159 -1.95 9.94 -7.65
N LYS A 160 -2.12 11.26 -7.52
CA LYS A 160 -2.57 12.13 -8.61
C LYS A 160 -1.62 12.08 -9.80
N LYS A 161 -0.31 12.08 -9.56
CA LYS A 161 0.72 11.94 -10.60
C LYS A 161 0.66 10.56 -11.26
N ALA A 162 0.61 9.49 -10.46
CA ALA A 162 0.50 8.13 -10.97
C ALA A 162 -0.75 7.93 -11.87
N LEU A 163 -1.91 8.42 -11.45
CA LEU A 163 -3.16 8.29 -12.21
C LEU A 163 -3.19 9.11 -13.51
N LYS A 164 -2.41 10.20 -13.59
CA LYS A 164 -2.33 11.09 -14.75
C LYS A 164 -1.14 10.82 -15.67
N TYR A 165 -0.29 9.86 -15.33
CA TYR A 165 0.87 9.53 -16.16
C TYR A 165 0.41 9.05 -17.53
N GLU A 166 1.10 9.51 -18.57
CA GLU A 166 0.90 9.08 -19.94
C GLU A 166 2.07 8.19 -20.33
N ILE A 167 1.76 7.01 -20.86
CA ILE A 167 2.73 6.02 -21.35
C ILE A 167 3.09 6.36 -22.80
#